data_AF-A0A5C5ZMZ0-F1
#
_entry.id   AF-A0A5C5ZMZ0-F1
#
_cell.length_a   1.000
_cell.length_b   1.000
_cell.length_c   1.000
_cell.angle_alpha   90.00
_cell.angle_beta   90.00
_cell.angle_gamma   90.00
#
_symmetry.space_group_name_H-M   'P 1'
#
loop_
_entity.id
_entity.type
_entity.pdbx_description
1 polymer ?
#
loop_
_entity_poly.entity_id
_entity_poly.type
_entity_poly.pdbx_seq_one_letter_code
_entity_poly.pdbx_strand_id
1 'polypeptide(L)'
;MNRRKFAFWIGAGLFGLAERLRADSLDTLAAAAMRATEPTAAPPPAAGAAEALATGVDGAEHWTAASNKTWGWFVRETRVDDEWKVTGITRPRKKSTGEPFLEAEGYLDDELAPEGLRLGDSPAMPGDYTHDSDYTRDSAGAYGGPAEETPDETIDDDGPEPDPGHPHPTRKAREGRPPSRWLRSLEAGELAYWLGLVELPEAGVSGMTYWEHLTRDHGFSPAKIEGLTKPQLASLHAAAHYGY
;
A
#
# COMPACT_ATOMS: atom_id res chain seq x y z
N MET A 1 -10.08 40.55 13.87
CA MET A 1 -11.11 40.28 12.85
C MET A 1 -12.46 40.07 13.56
N ASN A 2 -13.56 40.69 13.09
CA ASN A 2 -14.84 40.69 13.82
C ASN A 2 -15.65 39.40 13.51
N ARG A 3 -16.33 38.79 14.49
CA ARG A 3 -17.03 37.50 14.34
C ARG A 3 -18.03 37.48 13.17
N ARG A 4 -18.63 38.63 12.88
CA ARG A 4 -19.56 38.83 11.74
C ARG A 4 -18.87 38.70 10.37
N LYS A 5 -17.61 39.15 10.26
CA LYS A 5 -16.83 39.02 9.02
C LYS A 5 -16.39 37.58 8.78
N PHE A 6 -16.05 36.85 9.84
CA PHE A 6 -15.67 35.44 9.74
C PHE A 6 -16.84 34.56 9.26
N ALA A 7 -18.03 34.73 9.84
CA ALA A 7 -19.22 33.99 9.41
C ALA A 7 -19.59 34.27 7.94
N PHE A 8 -19.45 35.52 7.49
CA PHE A 8 -19.70 35.89 6.10
C PHE A 8 -18.74 35.18 5.14
N TRP A 9 -17.45 35.11 5.46
CA TRP A 9 -16.46 34.44 4.61
C TRP A 9 -16.63 32.91 4.58
N ILE A 10 -17.00 32.29 5.70
CA ILE A 10 -17.34 30.85 5.70
C ILE A 10 -18.58 30.58 4.85
N GLY A 11 -19.63 31.40 4.98
CA GLY A 11 -20.85 31.25 4.17
C GLY A 11 -20.58 31.41 2.67
N ALA A 12 -19.81 32.42 2.29
CA ALA A 12 -19.44 32.64 0.90
C ALA A 12 -18.54 31.53 0.32
N GLY A 13 -17.63 30.98 1.12
CA GLY A 13 -16.76 29.86 0.72
C GLY A 13 -17.51 28.54 0.53
N LEU A 14 -18.47 28.23 1.40
CA LEU A 14 -19.31 27.03 1.29
C LEU A 14 -20.24 27.08 0.07
N PHE A 15 -20.74 28.25 -0.29
CA PHE A 15 -21.60 28.41 -1.47
C PHE A 15 -20.84 28.13 -2.78
N GLY A 16 -19.60 28.64 -2.90
CA GLY A 16 -18.76 28.34 -4.07
C GLY A 16 -18.31 26.88 -4.17
N LEU A 17 -18.15 26.20 -3.03
CA LEU A 17 -17.84 24.76 -3.01
C LEU A 17 -19.05 23.93 -3.46
N ALA A 18 -20.26 24.31 -3.05
CA ALA A 18 -21.50 23.64 -3.46
C ALA A 18 -21.78 23.78 -4.95
N GLU A 19 -21.50 24.95 -5.55
CA GLU A 19 -21.65 25.18 -6.99
C GLU A 19 -20.66 24.33 -7.80
N ARG A 20 -19.44 24.16 -7.30
CA ARG A 20 -18.40 23.37 -7.97
C ARG A 20 -18.59 21.86 -7.82
N LEU A 21 -19.25 21.42 -6.74
CA LEU A 21 -19.63 20.02 -6.52
C LEU A 21 -20.85 19.59 -7.35
N ARG A 22 -21.47 20.49 -8.13
CA ARG A 22 -22.68 20.24 -8.94
C ARG A 22 -23.72 19.42 -8.17
N ALA A 23 -24.61 20.09 -7.45
CA ALA A 23 -25.69 19.49 -6.67
C ALA A 23 -26.48 18.38 -7.41
N ASP A 24 -26.51 18.39 -8.75
CA ASP A 24 -27.07 17.33 -9.59
C ASP A 24 -26.47 15.94 -9.32
N SER A 25 -25.19 15.86 -8.92
CA SER A 25 -24.51 14.61 -8.58
C SER A 25 -25.04 14.00 -7.29
N LEU A 26 -25.43 14.83 -6.32
CA LEU A 26 -25.99 14.37 -5.05
C LEU A 26 -27.42 13.86 -5.23
N ASP A 27 -28.22 14.51 -6.07
CA ASP A 27 -29.56 14.01 -6.44
C ASP A 27 -29.47 12.71 -7.25
N THR A 28 -28.47 12.57 -8.12
CA THR A 28 -28.24 11.32 -8.86
C THR A 28 -27.83 10.17 -7.92
N LEU A 29 -26.98 10.46 -6.93
CA LEU A 29 -26.54 9.49 -5.93
C LEU A 29 -27.68 9.09 -4.98
N ALA A 30 -28.50 10.06 -4.55
CA ALA A 30 -29.71 9.79 -3.75
C ALA A 30 -30.74 8.97 -4.54
N ALA A 31 -30.96 9.28 -5.83
CA ALA A 31 -31.86 8.52 -6.69
C ALA A 31 -31.36 7.09 -6.96
N ALA A 32 -30.05 6.88 -7.05
CA ALA A 32 -29.45 5.55 -7.17
C ALA A 32 -29.59 4.75 -5.87
N ALA A 33 -29.33 5.38 -4.73
CA ALA A 33 -29.48 4.76 -3.41
C ALA A 33 -30.94 4.33 -3.13
N MET A 34 -31.93 5.15 -3.48
CA MET A 34 -33.34 4.77 -3.31
C MET A 34 -33.75 3.62 -4.23
N ARG A 35 -33.25 3.57 -5.47
CA ARG A 35 -33.49 2.44 -6.39
C ARG A 35 -32.91 1.12 -5.87
N ALA A 36 -31.79 1.16 -5.17
CA ALA A 36 -31.19 -0.04 -4.57
C ALA A 36 -32.01 -0.60 -3.40
N THR A 37 -32.90 0.21 -2.79
CA THR A 37 -33.76 -0.21 -1.68
C THR A 37 -35.18 -0.55 -2.09
N GLU A 38 -35.56 -0.38 -3.36
CA GLU A 38 -36.87 -0.81 -3.83
C GLU A 38 -36.92 -2.35 -3.84
N PRO A 39 -37.83 -2.96 -3.06
CA PRO A 39 -37.98 -4.40 -3.05
C PRO A 39 -38.54 -4.83 -4.41
N THR A 40 -37.66 -5.36 -5.25
CA THR A 40 -38.02 -6.01 -6.51
C THR A 40 -39.12 -7.03 -6.21
N ALA A 41 -40.31 -6.78 -6.75
CA ALA A 41 -41.47 -7.63 -6.55
C ALA A 41 -41.10 -9.06 -6.95
N ALA A 42 -41.11 -9.94 -5.95
CA ALA A 42 -40.76 -11.33 -6.12
C ALA A 42 -41.71 -11.99 -7.14
N PRO A 43 -41.18 -12.68 -8.19
CA PRO A 43 -42.01 -13.55 -9.01
C PRO A 43 -42.55 -14.70 -8.15
N PRO A 44 -43.72 -15.26 -8.50
CA PRO A 44 -44.38 -16.28 -7.68
C PRO A 44 -43.48 -17.52 -7.50
N PRO A 45 -43.55 -18.19 -6.33
CA PRO A 45 -42.66 -19.29 -6.01
C PRO A 45 -42.97 -20.49 -6.91
N ALA A 46 -42.04 -20.81 -7.81
CA ALA A 46 -42.01 -22.11 -8.46
C ALA A 46 -41.67 -23.16 -7.41
N ALA A 47 -42.66 -23.98 -7.04
CA ALA A 47 -42.46 -25.17 -6.25
C ALA A 47 -41.50 -26.11 -7.00
N GLY A 48 -40.26 -26.23 -6.52
CA GLY A 48 -39.29 -27.20 -7.05
C GLY A 48 -37.82 -26.82 -7.06
N ALA A 49 -37.40 -25.66 -6.53
CA ALA A 49 -36.00 -25.19 -6.63
C ALA A 49 -35.24 -25.17 -5.29
N ALA A 50 -35.40 -26.18 -4.44
CA ALA A 50 -34.68 -26.30 -3.17
C ALA A 50 -33.39 -27.14 -3.24
N GLU A 51 -32.98 -27.64 -4.42
CA GLU A 51 -31.83 -28.56 -4.53
C GLU A 51 -30.83 -28.24 -5.67
N ALA A 52 -30.83 -27.03 -6.24
CA ALA A 52 -29.98 -26.72 -7.40
C ALA A 52 -29.26 -25.36 -7.35
N LEU A 53 -28.54 -25.06 -6.27
CA LEU A 53 -27.56 -23.95 -6.24
C LEU A 53 -26.16 -24.38 -5.75
N ALA A 54 -25.90 -25.68 -5.64
CA ALA A 54 -24.62 -26.22 -5.16
C ALA A 54 -23.77 -26.89 -6.26
N THR A 55 -23.96 -26.53 -7.53
CA THR A 55 -23.21 -27.14 -8.64
C THR A 55 -22.73 -26.09 -9.64
N GLY A 56 -21.43 -25.78 -9.55
CA GLY A 56 -20.65 -25.41 -10.72
C GLY A 56 -20.53 -23.93 -11.02
N VAL A 57 -20.02 -23.14 -10.09
CA VAL A 57 -19.03 -22.14 -10.50
C VAL A 57 -17.69 -22.79 -10.21
N ASP A 58 -16.96 -23.20 -11.25
CA ASP A 58 -15.51 -23.39 -11.17
C ASP A 58 -14.91 -22.03 -10.83
N GLY A 59 -15.10 -21.61 -9.58
CA GLY A 59 -14.52 -20.41 -9.03
C GLY A 59 -13.06 -20.71 -8.89
N ALA A 60 -12.29 -20.34 -9.91
CA ALA A 60 -10.84 -20.41 -9.85
C ALA A 60 -10.43 -19.75 -8.51
N GLU A 61 -9.75 -20.54 -7.69
CA GLU A 61 -9.24 -20.12 -6.40
C GLU A 61 -7.76 -19.77 -6.57
N HIS A 62 -7.37 -18.61 -6.07
CA HIS A 62 -6.02 -18.10 -6.14
C HIS A 62 -5.51 -17.79 -4.74
N TRP A 63 -4.27 -18.16 -4.47
CA TRP A 63 -3.62 -17.94 -3.19
C TRP A 63 -2.35 -17.12 -3.38
N THR A 64 -2.23 -16.03 -2.63
CA THR A 64 -1.07 -15.13 -2.66
C THR A 64 -0.42 -15.06 -1.29
N ALA A 65 0.91 -15.24 -1.22
CA ALA A 65 1.66 -15.00 0.00
C ALA A 65 1.81 -13.50 0.26
N ALA A 66 1.47 -13.05 1.47
CA ALA A 66 1.57 -11.67 1.91
C ALA A 66 2.32 -11.60 3.24
N SER A 67 3.01 -10.48 3.48
CA SER A 67 3.78 -10.36 4.72
C SER A 67 4.11 -8.92 5.09
N ASN A 68 4.42 -8.70 6.36
CA ASN A 68 5.00 -7.46 6.88
C ASN A 68 6.33 -7.76 7.63
N LYS A 69 6.86 -6.80 8.39
CA LYS A 69 8.13 -6.98 9.12
C LYS A 69 8.10 -8.13 10.13
N THR A 70 6.95 -8.41 10.72
CA THR A 70 6.81 -9.35 11.85
C THR A 70 6.06 -10.62 11.48
N TRP A 71 5.12 -10.54 10.54
CA TRP A 71 4.12 -11.57 10.25
C TRP A 71 4.10 -11.93 8.77
N GLY A 72 3.77 -13.18 8.47
CA GLY A 72 3.39 -13.67 7.14
C GLY A 72 2.02 -14.35 7.19
N TRP A 73 1.27 -14.27 6.09
CA TRP A 73 -0.05 -14.90 5.92
C TRP A 73 -0.31 -15.17 4.44
N PHE A 74 -1.36 -15.92 4.13
CA PHE A 74 -1.83 -16.15 2.76
C PHE A 74 -3.18 -15.48 2.55
N VAL A 75 -3.36 -14.89 1.37
CA VAL A 75 -4.62 -14.27 0.93
C VAL A 75 -5.28 -15.22 -0.04
N ARG A 76 -6.53 -15.59 0.25
CA ARG A 76 -7.38 -16.36 -0.66
C ARG A 76 -8.25 -15.42 -1.48
N GLU A 77 -8.18 -15.56 -2.78
CA GLU A 77 -8.98 -14.83 -3.75
C GLU A 77 -9.83 -15.83 -4.54
N THR A 78 -11.10 -15.47 -4.76
CA THR A 78 -12.01 -16.27 -5.58
C THR A 78 -12.53 -15.39 -6.71
N ARG A 79 -12.61 -15.94 -7.91
CA ARG A 79 -13.15 -15.22 -9.06
C ARG A 79 -14.68 -15.21 -9.01
N VAL A 80 -15.27 -14.01 -8.89
CA VAL A 80 -16.73 -13.76 -8.84
C VAL A 80 -17.06 -12.68 -9.85
N ASP A 81 -17.95 -12.99 -10.81
CA ASP A 81 -18.33 -12.06 -11.90
C ASP A 81 -17.13 -11.52 -12.69
N ASP A 82 -16.20 -12.42 -13.04
CA ASP A 82 -14.93 -12.09 -13.72
C ASP A 82 -13.92 -11.24 -12.94
N GLU A 83 -14.20 -10.89 -11.69
CA GLU A 83 -13.30 -10.14 -10.82
C GLU A 83 -12.71 -11.04 -9.72
N TRP A 84 -11.43 -10.82 -9.38
CA TRP A 84 -10.82 -11.43 -8.19
C TRP A 84 -11.27 -10.69 -6.94
N LYS A 85 -11.92 -11.41 -6.03
CA LYS A 85 -12.33 -10.86 -4.73
C LYS A 85 -11.63 -11.62 -3.63
N VAL A 86 -11.10 -10.89 -2.64
CA VAL A 86 -10.53 -11.49 -1.44
C VAL A 86 -11.65 -12.16 -0.65
N THR A 87 -11.57 -13.49 -0.51
CA THR A 87 -12.56 -14.30 0.21
C THR A 87 -12.04 -14.82 1.55
N GLY A 88 -10.78 -14.53 1.90
CA GLY A 88 -10.27 -14.70 3.24
C GLY A 88 -8.75 -14.56 3.33
N ILE A 89 -8.26 -14.59 4.56
CA ILE A 89 -6.83 -14.53 4.88
C ILE A 89 -6.51 -15.60 5.92
N THR A 90 -5.38 -16.30 5.78
CA THR A 90 -4.95 -17.26 6.81
C THR A 90 -4.51 -16.53 8.06
N ARG A 91 -4.47 -17.27 9.17
CA ARG A 91 -3.99 -16.74 10.44
C ARG A 91 -2.52 -16.30 10.30
N PRO A 92 -2.20 -15.03 10.59
CA PRO A 92 -0.82 -14.56 10.50
C PRO A 92 0.10 -15.38 11.40
N ARG A 93 1.27 -15.76 10.88
CA ARG A 93 2.34 -16.43 11.62
C ARG A 93 3.55 -15.53 11.74
N LYS A 94 4.17 -15.52 12.90
CA LYS A 94 5.35 -14.70 13.16
C LYS A 94 6.53 -15.25 12.35
N LYS A 95 7.18 -14.42 11.54
CA LYS A 95 8.26 -14.88 10.64
C LYS A 95 9.43 -15.53 11.37
N SER A 96 9.73 -15.05 12.58
CA SER A 96 10.88 -15.53 13.36
C SER A 96 10.62 -16.84 14.09
N THR A 97 9.37 -17.12 14.49
CA THR A 97 9.04 -18.26 15.38
C THR A 97 8.02 -19.23 14.78
N GLY A 98 7.32 -18.85 13.70
CA GLY A 98 6.19 -19.60 13.15
C GLY A 98 4.92 -19.57 14.03
N GLU A 99 4.96 -18.88 15.18
CA GLU A 99 3.85 -18.82 16.12
C GLU A 99 2.65 -18.09 15.51
N PRO A 100 1.44 -18.63 15.64
CA PRO A 100 0.23 -18.02 15.11
C PRO A 100 -0.21 -16.80 15.94
N PHE A 101 -0.81 -15.82 15.28
CA PHE A 101 -1.49 -14.70 15.94
C PHE A 101 -2.82 -15.17 16.57
N LEU A 102 -3.01 -14.95 17.87
CA LEU A 102 -4.12 -15.52 18.64
C LEU A 102 -5.22 -14.52 19.02
N GLU A 103 -5.02 -13.22 18.82
CA GLU A 103 -5.91 -12.19 19.40
C GLU A 103 -7.20 -11.94 18.59
N ALA A 104 -7.28 -12.41 17.34
CA ALA A 104 -8.43 -12.19 16.47
C ALA A 104 -8.98 -13.47 15.85
N GLU A 105 -10.29 -13.49 15.63
CA GLU A 105 -11.06 -14.55 14.99
C GLU A 105 -11.36 -14.21 13.52
N GLY A 106 -11.90 -15.18 12.77
CA GLY A 106 -12.30 -14.98 11.36
C GLY A 106 -11.19 -15.24 10.33
N TYR A 107 -10.00 -15.64 10.77
CA TYR A 107 -8.96 -16.14 9.86
C TYR A 107 -9.28 -17.53 9.34
N LEU A 108 -8.87 -17.77 8.09
CA LEU A 108 -8.84 -19.10 7.50
C LEU A 108 -7.77 -19.97 8.18
N ASP A 109 -8.00 -21.28 8.14
CA ASP A 109 -6.97 -22.25 8.52
C ASP A 109 -5.79 -22.16 7.55
N ASP A 110 -4.60 -22.26 8.09
CA ASP A 110 -3.35 -22.24 7.34
C ASP A 110 -3.23 -23.49 6.45
N GLU A 111 -3.84 -24.62 6.85
CA GLU A 111 -3.85 -25.86 6.05
C GLU A 111 -4.65 -25.75 4.75
N LEU A 112 -5.50 -24.73 4.62
CA LEU A 112 -6.22 -24.45 3.37
C LEU A 112 -5.30 -23.90 2.27
N ALA A 113 -4.17 -23.29 2.65
CA ALA A 113 -3.19 -22.82 1.69
C ALA A 113 -2.46 -24.03 1.04
N PRO A 114 -2.25 -24.02 -0.29
CA PRO A 114 -1.51 -25.06 -0.98
C PRO A 114 -0.14 -25.32 -0.33
N GLU A 115 0.24 -26.60 -0.21
CA GLU A 115 1.46 -27.01 0.50
C GLU A 115 2.73 -26.36 -0.08
N GLY A 116 2.81 -26.21 -1.40
CA GLY A 116 3.94 -25.51 -2.05
C GLY A 116 4.10 -24.05 -1.62
N LEU A 117 2.99 -23.34 -1.38
CA LEU A 117 3.04 -21.96 -0.86
C LEU A 117 3.49 -21.92 0.62
N ARG A 118 3.14 -22.93 1.42
CA ARG A 118 3.52 -23.01 2.84
C ARG A 118 5.00 -23.32 3.07
N LEU A 119 5.59 -24.16 2.22
CA LEU A 119 6.99 -24.58 2.34
C LEU A 119 7.99 -23.52 1.82
N GLY A 120 7.51 -22.40 1.30
CA GLY A 120 8.36 -21.40 0.64
C GLY A 120 8.76 -21.81 -0.78
N ASP A 121 8.23 -22.92 -1.29
CA ASP A 121 8.30 -23.34 -2.69
C ASP A 121 7.30 -22.53 -3.53
N SER A 122 7.37 -21.20 -3.43
CA SER A 122 6.79 -20.38 -4.48
C SER A 122 7.49 -20.81 -5.77
N PRO A 123 6.77 -21.37 -6.77
CA PRO A 123 7.39 -21.69 -8.04
C PRO A 123 8.04 -20.40 -8.52
N ALA A 124 9.37 -20.41 -8.62
CA ALA A 124 10.10 -19.28 -9.16
C ALA A 124 9.40 -18.91 -10.47
N MET A 125 8.85 -17.70 -10.52
CA MET A 125 8.29 -17.16 -11.74
C MET A 125 9.34 -17.42 -12.83
N PRO A 126 9.00 -18.09 -13.95
CA PRO A 126 9.96 -18.40 -14.99
C PRO A 126 10.37 -17.09 -15.67
N GLY A 127 11.46 -16.50 -15.17
CA GLY A 127 12.00 -15.25 -15.69
C GLY A 127 12.53 -14.31 -14.63
N ASP A 128 13.52 -14.73 -13.84
CA ASP A 128 14.57 -13.79 -13.43
C ASP A 128 15.89 -14.54 -13.19
N TYR A 129 16.96 -14.01 -13.78
CA TYR A 129 18.27 -14.65 -13.90
C TYR A 129 18.95 -14.83 -12.54
N THR A 130 19.18 -16.07 -12.10
CA THR A 130 20.20 -16.34 -11.08
C THR A 130 21.57 -16.11 -11.71
N HIS A 131 22.25 -15.05 -11.27
CA HIS A 131 23.65 -14.81 -11.56
C HIS A 131 24.48 -15.86 -10.82
N ASP A 132 24.91 -16.88 -11.55
CA ASP A 132 25.92 -17.85 -11.11
C ASP A 132 27.20 -17.10 -10.74
N SER A 133 27.57 -17.14 -9.46
CA SER A 133 28.89 -16.72 -9.00
C SER A 133 29.62 -17.95 -8.45
N ASP A 134 30.00 -18.81 -9.39
CA ASP A 134 31.09 -19.76 -9.24
C ASP A 134 32.41 -18.96 -9.19
N TYR A 135 32.80 -18.51 -8.00
CA TYR A 135 34.18 -18.07 -7.76
C TYR A 135 34.90 -19.14 -6.95
N THR A 136 35.68 -19.92 -7.68
CA THR A 136 36.65 -20.89 -7.20
C THR A 136 37.54 -20.30 -6.10
N ARG A 137 37.47 -20.96 -4.95
CA ARG A 137 38.34 -20.82 -3.79
C ARG A 137 39.69 -21.47 -4.10
N ASP A 138 40.69 -20.68 -4.46
CA ASP A 138 42.10 -21.06 -4.35
C ASP A 138 43.01 -19.82 -4.29
N SER A 139 43.41 -19.45 -3.08
CA SER A 139 44.76 -18.92 -2.80
C SER A 139 44.97 -18.69 -1.32
N ALA A 140 45.80 -19.53 -0.74
CA ALA A 140 46.51 -19.26 0.50
C ALA A 140 47.45 -18.06 0.30
N GLY A 141 47.47 -17.14 1.25
CA GLY A 141 48.41 -16.02 1.21
C GLY A 141 48.19 -15.03 2.33
N ALA A 142 48.91 -15.23 3.44
CA ALA A 142 49.12 -14.23 4.46
C ALA A 142 49.65 -12.92 3.85
N TYR A 143 49.13 -11.77 4.25
CA TYR A 143 49.86 -10.55 4.64
C TYR A 143 48.85 -9.47 5.03
N GLY A 144 49.09 -8.81 6.17
CA GLY A 144 48.32 -7.66 6.60
C GLY A 144 48.44 -6.49 5.62
N GLY A 145 47.31 -5.85 5.35
CA GLY A 145 47.17 -4.60 4.61
C GLY A 145 46.08 -3.75 5.27
N PRO A 146 46.12 -2.42 5.11
CA PRO A 146 45.38 -1.46 5.92
C PRO A 146 43.88 -1.53 5.63
N ALA A 147 43.07 -1.03 6.57
CA ALA A 147 41.62 -0.94 6.45
C ALA A 147 41.22 -0.37 5.08
N GLU A 148 40.65 -1.22 4.23
CA GLU A 148 39.90 -0.78 3.06
C GLU A 148 38.62 -0.12 3.59
N GLU A 149 38.61 1.21 3.57
CA GLU A 149 37.37 1.98 3.50
C GLU A 149 36.62 1.47 2.27
N THR A 150 35.60 0.65 2.48
CA THR A 150 34.60 0.36 1.46
C THR A 150 34.05 1.71 1.00
N PRO A 151 34.09 2.06 -0.29
CA PRO A 151 33.49 3.28 -0.77
C PRO A 151 32.02 3.25 -0.38
N ASP A 152 31.60 4.24 0.39
CA ASP A 152 30.20 4.59 0.54
C ASP A 152 29.68 4.83 -0.88
N GLU A 153 28.92 3.87 -1.43
CA GLU A 153 28.22 4.00 -2.70
C GLU A 153 27.17 5.10 -2.49
N THR A 154 27.62 6.36 -2.58
CA THR A 154 26.76 7.47 -2.94
C THR A 154 26.23 7.11 -4.32
N ILE A 155 25.03 6.55 -4.36
CA ILE A 155 24.31 6.22 -5.59
C ILE A 155 24.25 7.51 -6.40
N ASP A 156 25.13 7.62 -7.41
CA ASP A 156 25.13 8.73 -8.34
C ASP A 156 23.80 8.70 -9.09
N ASP A 157 23.05 9.77 -8.83
CA ASP A 157 21.69 10.03 -9.21
C ASP A 157 21.63 10.52 -10.68
N ASP A 158 22.17 9.72 -11.60
CA ASP A 158 22.35 10.09 -13.02
C ASP A 158 21.41 9.34 -13.98
N GLY A 159 20.45 8.57 -13.44
CA GLY A 159 19.34 8.04 -14.23
C GLY A 159 18.34 9.16 -14.60
N PRO A 160 17.64 9.07 -15.75
CA PRO A 160 16.57 10.03 -16.06
C PRO A 160 15.54 10.03 -14.92
N GLU A 161 15.33 11.19 -14.29
CA GLU A 161 14.33 11.31 -13.24
C GLU A 161 12.95 10.90 -13.81
N PRO A 162 12.18 10.06 -13.09
CA PRO A 162 10.84 9.69 -13.50
C PRO A 162 9.95 10.94 -13.56
N ASP A 163 8.87 10.85 -14.33
CA ASP A 163 7.89 11.93 -14.41
C ASP A 163 7.43 12.35 -13.00
N PRO A 164 7.36 13.66 -12.71
CA PRO A 164 6.93 14.18 -11.41
C PRO A 164 5.62 13.54 -10.94
N GLY A 165 5.59 13.06 -9.69
CA GLY A 165 4.42 12.41 -9.13
C GLY A 165 4.29 10.92 -9.42
N HIS A 166 5.29 10.28 -10.02
CA HIS A 166 5.31 8.84 -10.22
C HIS A 166 6.45 8.15 -9.45
N PRO A 167 6.21 6.93 -8.92
CA PRO A 167 7.23 6.19 -8.22
C PRO A 167 8.33 5.74 -9.18
N HIS A 168 9.59 5.83 -8.75
CA HIS A 168 10.71 5.38 -9.56
C HIS A 168 10.73 3.85 -9.66
N PRO A 169 10.77 3.21 -10.85
CA PRO A 169 10.69 1.75 -10.96
C PRO A 169 11.92 1.02 -10.38
N THR A 170 13.12 1.54 -10.59
CA THR A 170 14.40 0.86 -10.29
C THR A 170 15.18 1.38 -9.07
N ARG A 171 14.81 2.49 -8.42
CA ARG A 171 15.52 2.96 -7.21
C ARG A 171 15.32 1.97 -6.05
N LYS A 172 16.40 1.30 -5.63
CA LYS A 172 16.48 0.46 -4.43
C LYS A 172 17.72 0.87 -3.66
N ALA A 173 17.58 1.38 -2.44
CA ALA A 173 18.68 1.44 -1.48
C ALA A 173 18.55 0.27 -0.49
N ARG A 174 19.64 -0.02 0.21
CA ARG A 174 19.75 -1.14 1.18
C ARG A 174 18.70 -1.09 2.30
N GLU A 175 18.15 0.10 2.58
CA GLU A 175 17.19 0.36 3.67
C GLU A 175 15.78 0.78 3.19
N GLY A 176 15.56 0.88 1.87
CA GLY A 176 14.30 1.35 1.29
C GLY A 176 14.52 2.16 0.02
N ARG A 177 13.45 2.70 -0.56
CA ARG A 177 13.55 3.68 -1.66
C ARG A 177 13.67 5.07 -1.02
N PRO A 178 14.78 5.82 -1.20
CA PRO A 178 14.82 7.20 -0.74
C PRO A 178 13.80 8.02 -1.54
N PRO A 179 13.12 9.00 -0.91
CA PRO A 179 12.17 9.86 -1.61
C PRO A 179 12.87 10.65 -2.72
N SER A 180 12.15 10.86 -3.82
CA SER A 180 12.67 11.60 -4.97
C SER A 180 13.05 13.03 -4.61
N ARG A 181 13.95 13.62 -5.41
CA ARG A 181 14.27 15.04 -5.30
C ARG A 181 13.03 15.90 -5.52
N TRP A 182 12.17 15.52 -6.46
CA TRP A 182 10.90 16.19 -6.70
C TRP A 182 10.03 16.22 -5.44
N LEU A 183 9.78 15.08 -4.80
CA LEU A 183 8.94 15.02 -3.60
C LEU A 183 9.52 15.87 -2.45
N ARG A 184 10.85 15.84 -2.28
CA ARG A 184 11.57 16.69 -1.30
C ARG A 184 11.62 18.17 -1.67
N SER A 185 11.38 18.51 -2.94
CA SER A 185 11.39 19.89 -3.43
C SER A 185 10.10 20.64 -3.13
N LEU A 186 8.98 19.93 -2.93
CA LEU A 186 7.67 20.53 -2.70
C LEU A 186 7.57 21.27 -1.35
N GLU A 187 6.84 22.37 -1.35
CA GLU A 187 6.48 23.13 -0.15
C GLU A 187 5.25 22.53 0.56
N ALA A 188 5.02 22.88 1.83
CA ALA A 188 3.98 22.27 2.66
C ALA A 188 2.58 22.34 2.03
N GLY A 189 2.24 23.46 1.38
CA GLY A 189 0.95 23.62 0.69
C GLY A 189 0.83 22.73 -0.55
N GLU A 190 1.92 22.54 -1.28
CA GLU A 190 1.97 21.69 -2.47
C GLU A 190 1.90 20.22 -2.08
N LEU A 191 2.64 19.83 -1.04
CA LEU A 191 2.55 18.51 -0.41
C LEU A 191 1.13 18.22 0.06
N ALA A 192 0.51 19.13 0.80
CA ALA A 192 -0.86 18.97 1.29
C ALA A 192 -1.87 18.76 0.16
N TYR A 193 -1.72 19.51 -0.95
CA TYR A 193 -2.57 19.36 -2.13
C TYR A 193 -2.34 18.02 -2.82
N TRP A 194 -1.09 17.69 -3.14
CA TRP A 194 -0.73 16.46 -3.85
C TRP A 194 -1.09 15.20 -3.06
N LEU A 195 -0.82 15.17 -1.75
CA LEU A 195 -1.18 14.06 -0.87
C LEU A 195 -2.70 13.81 -0.80
N GLY A 196 -3.52 14.81 -1.12
CA GLY A 196 -4.97 14.67 -1.22
C GLY A 196 -5.45 14.07 -2.55
N LEU A 197 -4.56 13.93 -3.55
CA LEU A 197 -4.88 13.40 -4.88
C LEU A 197 -4.39 11.95 -5.08
N VAL A 198 -3.39 11.52 -4.31
CA VAL A 198 -2.74 10.22 -4.49
C VAL A 198 -3.25 9.21 -3.45
N GLU A 199 -3.55 8.00 -3.90
CA GLU A 199 -3.83 6.86 -3.01
C GLU A 199 -2.51 6.19 -2.62
N LEU A 200 -2.23 6.17 -1.31
CA LEU A 200 -1.00 5.65 -0.76
C LEU A 200 -1.31 4.52 0.23
N PRO A 201 -0.54 3.41 0.22
CA PRO A 201 -0.68 2.38 1.23
C PRO A 201 -0.31 2.93 2.61
N GLU A 202 -0.94 2.43 3.66
CA GLU A 202 -0.61 2.88 5.01
C GLU A 202 0.79 2.41 5.42
N ALA A 203 1.61 3.36 5.91
CA ALA A 203 2.95 3.08 6.42
C ALA A 203 3.10 3.65 7.83
N GLY A 204 3.19 2.77 8.82
CA GLY A 204 3.39 3.14 10.22
C GLY A 204 4.86 3.39 10.60
N VAL A 205 5.07 4.19 11.63
CA VAL A 205 6.37 4.38 12.30
C VAL A 205 6.28 3.86 13.74
N SER A 206 7.33 3.21 14.22
CA SER A 206 7.42 2.72 15.61
C SER A 206 8.53 3.44 16.37
N GLY A 207 8.25 3.89 17.59
CA GLY A 207 9.24 4.49 18.49
C GLY A 207 9.61 5.95 18.21
N MET A 208 9.03 6.60 17.19
CA MET A 208 9.19 8.04 16.90
C MET A 208 7.98 8.58 16.12
N THR A 209 7.93 9.90 15.94
CA THR A 209 6.90 10.57 15.15
C THR A 209 7.21 10.50 13.65
N TYR A 210 6.18 10.63 12.80
CA TYR A 210 6.36 10.77 11.35
C TYR A 210 7.28 11.94 11.00
N TRP A 211 7.17 13.05 11.72
CA TRP A 211 8.03 14.23 11.54
C TRP A 211 9.51 13.90 11.74
N GLU A 212 9.85 13.26 12.86
CA GLU A 212 11.22 12.87 13.17
C GLU A 212 11.76 11.89 12.12
N HIS A 213 10.96 10.91 11.72
CA HIS A 213 11.38 9.94 10.71
C HIS A 213 11.59 10.60 9.33
N LEU A 214 10.68 11.49 8.90
CA LEU A 214 10.77 12.19 7.62
C LEU A 214 12.00 13.12 7.54
N THR A 215 12.32 13.82 8.62
CA THR A 215 13.44 14.76 8.64
C THR A 215 14.78 14.07 8.83
N ARG A 216 14.85 13.04 9.67
CA ARG A 216 16.08 12.30 9.99
C ARG A 216 16.46 11.29 8.93
N ASP A 217 15.51 10.47 8.49
CA ASP A 217 15.78 9.27 7.66
C ASP A 217 15.47 9.50 6.19
N HIS A 218 14.49 10.37 5.88
CA HIS A 218 14.08 10.68 4.51
C HIS A 218 14.59 12.04 4.01
N GLY A 219 15.32 12.79 4.84
CA GLY A 219 15.99 14.03 4.45
C GLY A 219 15.03 15.16 4.02
N PHE A 220 13.80 15.18 4.52
CA PHE A 220 12.90 16.31 4.32
C PHE A 220 13.37 17.52 5.12
N SER A 221 13.32 18.70 4.51
CA SER A 221 13.56 19.96 5.23
C SER A 221 12.43 20.22 6.22
N PRO A 222 12.71 20.44 7.53
CA PRO A 222 11.68 20.74 8.52
C PRO A 222 10.79 21.92 8.12
N ALA A 223 11.36 22.96 7.52
CA ALA A 223 10.61 24.15 7.10
C ALA A 223 9.61 23.85 5.96
N LYS A 224 9.91 22.87 5.10
CA LYS A 224 9.05 22.51 3.96
C LYS A 224 7.88 21.63 4.33
N ILE A 225 7.95 20.92 5.44
CA ILE A 225 6.87 20.07 5.93
C ILE A 225 6.12 20.70 7.12
N GLU A 226 6.55 21.89 7.56
CA GLU A 226 5.90 22.62 8.64
C GLU A 226 4.45 22.97 8.30
N GLY A 227 3.56 22.76 9.28
CA GLY A 227 2.12 23.00 9.10
C GLY A 227 1.33 21.84 8.48
N LEU A 228 2.00 20.76 8.04
CA LEU A 228 1.31 19.53 7.68
C LEU A 228 0.65 18.90 8.91
N THR A 229 -0.58 18.42 8.73
CA THR A 229 -1.31 17.69 9.77
C THR A 229 -0.73 16.28 9.98
N LYS A 230 -1.01 15.65 11.12
CA LYS A 230 -0.55 14.28 11.40
C LYS A 230 -0.95 13.25 10.33
N PRO A 231 -2.20 13.25 9.78
CA PRO A 231 -2.55 12.38 8.67
C PRO A 231 -1.72 12.66 7.41
N GLN A 232 -1.47 13.93 7.08
CA GLN A 232 -0.64 14.29 5.92
C GLN A 232 0.82 13.86 6.11
N LEU A 233 1.38 13.99 7.32
CA LEU A 233 2.72 13.46 7.62
C LEU A 233 2.78 11.93 7.49
N ALA A 234 1.72 11.21 7.85
CA ALA A 234 1.62 9.77 7.65
C ALA A 234 1.57 9.41 6.16
N SER A 235 0.78 10.14 5.36
CA SER A 235 0.73 9.97 3.91
C SER A 235 2.07 10.30 3.25
N LEU A 236 2.74 11.39 3.66
CA LEU A 236 4.07 11.74 3.14
C LEU A 236 5.11 10.66 3.45
N HIS A 237 5.05 10.10 4.66
CA HIS A 237 5.88 8.96 5.05
C HIS A 237 5.63 7.73 4.17
N ALA A 238 4.36 7.41 3.88
CA ALA A 238 4.01 6.35 2.94
C ALA A 238 4.54 6.61 1.53
N ALA A 239 4.37 7.85 1.02
CA ALA A 239 4.88 8.24 -0.30
C ALA A 239 6.40 8.07 -0.40
N ALA A 240 7.13 8.51 0.63
CA ALA A 240 8.58 8.38 0.70
C ALA A 240 9.01 6.90 0.61
N HIS A 241 8.38 6.01 1.39
CA HIS A 241 8.67 4.57 1.33
C HIS A 241 8.25 3.90 0.02
N TYR A 242 7.20 4.41 -0.62
CA TYR A 242 6.74 3.91 -1.91
C TYR A 242 7.69 4.32 -3.07
N GLY A 243 8.57 5.29 -2.83
CA GLY A 243 9.58 5.74 -3.79
C GLY A 243 9.07 6.78 -4.78
N TYR A 244 8.08 7.58 -4.37
CA TYR A 244 7.71 8.82 -5.05
C TYR A 244 8.79 9.88 -4.94
#